data_AF-A0A0A1E3P1-F1
#
_entry.id   AF-A0A0A1E3P1-F1
#
_cell.length_a   1.000
_cell.length_b   1.000
_cell.length_c   1.000
_cell.angle_alpha   90.00
_cell.angle_beta   90.00
_cell.angle_gamma   90.00
#
_symmetry.space_group_name_H-M   'P 1'
#
loop_
_entity.id
_entity.type
_entity.pdbx_description
1 polymer ?
#
loop_
_entity_poly.entity_id
_entity_poly.type
_entity_poly.pdbx_seq_one_letter_code
_entity_poly.pdbx_strand_id
1 'polypeptide(L)' 'EKAIKEWGRPKSDITHLVFCSASGVDMPGSDLQLLKMLGLPLSVNRLMLYSQACHMGAQMLRIAKDLAENN' A
#
# COMPACT_ATOMS: atom_id res chain seq x y z
N GLU A 1 -6.19 -10.27 2.45
CA GLU A 1 -7.52 -9.64 2.65
C GLU A 1 -8.02 -9.60 4.11
N LYS A 2 -7.38 -10.23 5.11
CA LYS A 2 -7.87 -10.23 6.50
C LYS A 2 -8.09 -8.83 7.08
N ALA A 3 -7.13 -7.92 6.92
CA ALA A 3 -7.22 -6.54 7.42
C ALA A 3 -8.39 -5.73 6.83
N ILE A 4 -8.69 -5.90 5.53
CA ILE A 4 -9.84 -5.22 4.90
C ILE A 4 -11.15 -5.79 5.43
N LYS A 5 -11.22 -7.11 5.66
CA LYS A 5 -12.39 -7.75 6.28
C LYS A 5 -12.60 -7.28 7.72
N GLU A 6 -11.52 -7.08 8.47
CA GLU A 6 -11.55 -6.53 9.83
C GLU A 6 -11.96 -5.05 9.86
N TRP A 7 -11.52 -4.26 8.89
CA TRP A 7 -11.90 -2.86 8.73
C TRP A 7 -13.39 -2.66 8.42
N GLY A 8 -14.02 -3.62 7.71
CA GLY A 8 -15.47 -3.66 7.50
C GLY A 8 -16.04 -2.63 6.52
N ARG A 9 -15.20 -1.77 5.92
CA ARG A 9 -15.60 -0.77 4.91
C ARG A 9 -15.39 -1.28 3.48
N PRO A 10 -16.07 -0.69 2.48
CA PRO A 10 -15.87 -1.06 1.09
C PRO A 10 -14.44 -0.79 0.63
N LYS A 11 -13.93 -1.67 -0.24
CA LYS A 11 -12.58 -1.53 -0.85
C LYS A 11 -12.42 -0.22 -1.63
N SER A 12 -13.52 0.36 -2.09
CA SER A 12 -13.55 1.64 -2.81
C SER A 12 -13.16 2.85 -1.96
N ASP A 13 -13.29 2.75 -0.63
CA ASP A 13 -12.90 3.83 0.30
C ASP A 13 -11.39 3.90 0.53
N ILE A 14 -10.63 2.91 0.05
CA ILE A 14 -9.17 2.93 0.12
C ILE A 14 -8.68 3.97 -0.88
N THR A 15 -8.06 5.04 -0.40
CA THR A 15 -7.55 6.14 -1.24
C THR A 15 -6.07 6.00 -1.56
N HIS A 16 -5.31 5.36 -0.67
CA HIS A 16 -3.86 5.23 -0.77
C HIS A 16 -3.41 3.80 -0.52
N LEU A 17 -2.45 3.33 -1.33
CA LEU A 17 -1.79 2.04 -1.17
C LEU A 17 -0.29 2.26 -1.03
N VAL A 18 0.23 2.03 0.17
CA VAL A 18 1.67 2.03 0.43
C VAL A 18 2.14 0.58 0.42
N PHE A 19 3.09 0.24 -0.44
CA PHE A 19 3.67 -1.10 -0.53
C PHE A 19 5.18 -1.08 -0.38
N CYS A 20 5.72 -2.14 0.20
CA CYS A 20 7.13 -2.34 0.46
C CYS A 20 7.50 -3.76 0.01
N SER A 21 8.58 -3.87 -0.76
CA SER A 21 9.25 -5.16 -0.98
C SER A 21 10.75 -5.00 -0.71
N ALA A 22 11.29 -5.87 0.13
CA ALA A 22 12.73 -6.02 0.31
C ALA A 22 13.36 -6.92 -0.77
N SER A 23 12.54 -7.68 -1.49
CA SER A 23 12.97 -8.67 -2.47
C SER A 23 12.91 -8.08 -3.88
N GLY A 24 13.94 -7.30 -4.23
CA GLY A 24 14.16 -6.84 -5.60
C GLY A 24 13.21 -5.75 -6.10
N VAL A 25 13.59 -5.15 -7.24
CA VAL A 25 12.77 -4.19 -7.98
C VAL A 25 12.07 -4.96 -9.10
N ASP A 26 10.80 -5.29 -8.91
CA ASP A 26 9.95 -5.83 -9.99
C ASP A 26 9.36 -4.69 -10.81
N MET A 27 9.34 -4.84 -12.13
CA MET A 27 8.66 -3.90 -13.03
C MET A 27 7.73 -4.68 -13.99
N PRO A 28 6.40 -4.44 -13.96
CA PRO A 28 5.68 -3.47 -13.15
C PRO A 28 5.71 -3.79 -11.65
N GLY A 29 5.73 -2.74 -10.82
CA GLY A 29 5.85 -2.86 -9.37
C GLY A 29 4.80 -3.80 -8.76
N SER A 30 5.21 -4.54 -7.72
CA SER A 30 4.33 -5.48 -7.01
C SER A 30 3.09 -4.82 -6.41
N ASP A 31 3.11 -3.48 -6.23
CA ASP A 31 1.96 -2.66 -5.86
C ASP A 31 0.81 -2.79 -6.89
N LEU A 32 1.12 -2.86 -8.18
CA LEU A 32 0.12 -2.99 -9.24
C LEU A 32 -0.51 -4.38 -9.24
N GLN A 33 0.31 -5.42 -9.03
CA GLN A 33 -0.17 -6.79 -8.94
C GLN A 33 -1.06 -6.95 -7.71
N LEU A 34 -0.67 -6.38 -6.57
CA LEU A 34 -1.49 -6.37 -5.35
C LEU A 34 -2.82 -5.66 -5.56
N LEU A 35 -2.81 -4.48 -6.19
CA LEU A 35 -4.00 -3.71 -6.51
C LEU A 35 -4.99 -4.55 -7.35
N LYS A 36 -4.48 -5.23 -8.38
CA LYS A 36 -5.28 -6.14 -9.24
C LYS A 36 -5.81 -7.34 -8.46
N MET A 37 -5.00 -7.98 -7.62
CA MET A 37 -5.42 -9.15 -6.84
C MET A 37 -6.50 -8.82 -5.82
N LEU A 38 -6.43 -7.64 -5.19
CA LEU A 38 -7.43 -7.22 -4.21
C LEU A 38 -8.66 -6.55 -4.85
N GLY A 39 -8.60 -6.20 -6.15
CA GLY A 39 -9.70 -5.55 -6.88
C GLY A 39 -9.95 -4.11 -6.41
N LEU A 40 -8.89 -3.38 -6.05
CA LEU A 40 -9.01 -1.96 -5.70
C LEU A 40 -9.20 -1.09 -6.95
N PRO A 41 -9.80 0.10 -6.81
CA PRO A 41 -9.92 1.02 -7.93
C PRO A 41 -8.55 1.53 -8.40
N LEU A 42 -8.42 1.82 -9.70
CA LEU A 42 -7.19 2.38 -10.28
C LEU A 42 -6.94 3.84 -9.87
N SER A 43 -7.91 4.50 -9.24
CA SER A 43 -7.80 5.85 -8.68
C SER A 43 -6.98 5.91 -7.38
N VAL A 44 -6.65 4.75 -6.79
CA VAL A 44 -5.85 4.67 -5.58
C VAL A 44 -4.43 5.17 -5.87
N ASN A 45 -3.97 6.11 -5.06
CA ASN A 45 -2.62 6.64 -5.17
C ASN A 45 -1.63 5.62 -4.58
N ARG A 46 -0.64 5.22 -5.38
CA ARG A 46 0.26 4.11 -5.07
C ARG A 46 1.65 4.62 -4.77
N LEU A 47 2.15 4.25 -3.60
CA LEU A 47 3.51 4.54 -3.19
C LEU A 47 4.26 3.22 -2.99
N MET A 48 5.19 2.93 -3.90
CA MET A 48 6.05 1.76 -3.81
C MET A 48 7.43 2.16 -3.30
N LEU A 49 7.80 1.61 -2.14
CA LEU A 49 9.12 1.83 -1.54
C LEU A 49 10.01 0.63 -1.85
N TYR A 50 10.97 0.86 -2.75
CA TYR A 50 12.03 -0.09 -3.06
C TYR A 50 13.19 0.11 -2.09
N SER A 51 13.82 -0.98 -1.64
CA SER A 51 15.10 -0.95 -0.91
C SER A 51 15.04 -0.35 0.50
N GLN A 52 14.39 -1.02 1.46
CA GLN A 52 14.74 -0.83 2.88
C GLN A 52 14.65 -2.13 3.69
N ALA A 53 15.56 -2.24 4.64
CA ALA A 53 15.73 -3.35 5.57
C ALA A 53 14.59 -3.42 6.61
N CYS A 54 14.80 -4.13 7.72
CA CYS A 54 13.81 -4.47 8.74
C CYS A 54 13.00 -3.29 9.35
N HIS A 55 13.47 -2.05 9.20
CA HIS A 55 12.86 -0.86 9.79
C HIS A 55 11.74 -0.23 8.94
N MET A 56 11.51 -0.72 7.71
CA MET A 56 10.55 -0.09 6.81
C MET A 56 9.10 -0.16 7.32
N GLY A 57 8.75 -1.14 8.14
CA GLY A 57 7.40 -1.23 8.73
C GLY A 57 7.03 0.03 9.53
N ALA A 58 7.94 0.54 10.36
CA ALA A 58 7.71 1.76 11.12
C ALA A 58 7.70 3.01 10.23
N GLN A 59 8.59 3.07 9.23
CA GLN A 59 8.63 4.18 8.28
C GLN A 59 7.35 4.26 7.44
N MET A 60 6.83 3.10 7.00
CA MET A 60 5.58 3.01 6.24
C MET A 60 4.39 3.50 7.07
N LEU A 61 4.30 3.15 8.35
CA LEU A 61 3.25 3.66 9.23
C LEU A 61 3.32 5.18 9.38
N ARG A 62 4.52 5.74 9.51
CA ARG A 62 4.72 7.19 9.57
C ARG A 62 4.27 7.88 8.27
N ILE A 63 4.63 7.32 7.12
CA ILE A 63 4.22 7.84 5.80
C ILE A 63 2.70 7.71 5.62
N ALA A 64 2.13 6.56 5.98
CA ALA A 64 0.69 6.34 5.91
C ALA A 64 -0.08 7.31 6.81
N LYS A 65 0.46 7.63 8.00
CA LYS A 65 -0.10 8.64 8.88
C LYS A 65 -0.09 10.02 8.24
N ASP A 66 1.07 10.46 7.74
CA ASP A 66 1.22 11.76 7.08
C ASP A 66 0.25 11.90 5.90
N LEU A 67 0.13 10.85 5.10
CA LEU A 67 -0.76 10.78 3.94
C LEU A 67 -2.25 10.77 4.32
N ALA A 68 -2.59 10.24 5.49
CA ALA A 68 -3.95 10.25 6.02
C ALA A 68 -4.31 11.58 6.71
N GLU A 69 -3.33 12.33 7.23
CA GLU A 69 -3.55 13.62 7.90
C GLU A 69 -3.50 14.81 6.91
N ASN A 70 -2.71 14.72 5.84
CA ASN A 70 -2.45 15.83 4.92
C ASN A 70 -3.19 15.74 3.57
N ASN A 71 -4.09 14.79 3.36
CA ASN A 71 -4.76 14.55 2.07
C ASN A 71 -6.28 14.37 2.22
#